data_AF-A0AB35HDV0-F1
#
_entry.id   AF-A0AB35HDV0-F1
#
_cell.length_a   1.000
_cell.length_b   1.000
_cell.length_c   1.000
_cell.angle_alpha   90.00
_cell.angle_beta   90.00
_cell.angle_gamma   90.00
#
_symmetry.space_group_name_H-M   'P 1'
#
loop_
_entity.id
_entity.type
_entity.pdbx_description
1 polymer ?
#
loop_
_entity_poly.entity_id
_entity_poly.type
_entity_poly.pdbx_seq_one_letter_code
_entity_poly.pdbx_strand_id
1 'polypeptide(L)'
;MDRATEHNCGACSSPEVQALLCELLDESTTYARALAIREHIAQCDFCQQRLESEEIIRSLVRNCCNGQAKAPQALRRRISVEITRIDTAW
;
A
#
# COMPACT_ATOMS: atom_id res chain seq x y z
N MET A 1 -22.74 17.42 23.27
CA MET A 1 -22.39 17.38 21.83
C MET A 1 -21.00 17.97 21.73
N ASP A 2 -19.99 17.15 22.04
CA ASP A 2 -18.59 17.57 22.00
C ASP A 2 -18.19 17.78 20.55
N ARG A 3 -17.81 19.01 20.21
CA ARG A 3 -17.21 19.34 18.92
C ARG A 3 -15.82 18.69 18.92
N ALA A 4 -15.69 17.53 18.28
CA ALA A 4 -14.39 16.96 17.96
C ALA A 4 -13.56 18.05 17.28
N THR A 5 -12.48 18.47 17.94
CA THR A 5 -11.58 19.47 17.39
C THR A 5 -10.75 18.73 16.35
N GLU A 6 -11.04 18.96 15.07
CA GLU A 6 -10.29 18.33 13.97
C GLU A 6 -8.80 18.69 14.12
N HIS A 7 -7.96 17.69 14.40
CA HIS A 7 -6.52 17.88 14.59
C HIS A 7 -5.84 17.97 13.22
N ASN A 8 -5.29 19.14 12.92
CA ASN A 8 -4.54 19.42 11.69
C ASN A 8 -3.08 19.72 12.02
N CYS A 9 -2.14 19.01 11.39
CA CYS A 9 -0.71 19.21 11.65
C CYS A 9 -0.11 20.45 10.97
N GLY A 10 -0.89 21.23 10.21
CA GLY A 10 -0.45 22.45 9.50
C GLY A 10 0.44 22.21 8.28
N ALA A 11 1.02 21.02 8.16
CA ALA A 11 1.94 20.62 7.09
C ALA A 11 1.42 19.41 6.30
N CYS A 12 0.10 19.23 6.24
CA CYS A 12 -0.52 18.05 5.64
C CYS A 12 -0.05 17.83 4.19
N SER A 13 0.02 18.88 3.38
CA SER A 13 0.46 18.84 1.97
C SER A 13 1.98 18.86 1.79
N SER A 14 2.76 18.74 2.87
CA SER A 14 4.22 18.75 2.78
C SER A 14 4.77 17.52 2.04
N PRO A 15 5.94 17.66 1.39
CA PRO A 15 6.64 16.52 0.79
C PRO A 15 6.98 15.42 1.80
N GLU A 16 7.17 15.77 3.07
CA GLU A 16 7.49 14.82 4.14
C GLU A 16 6.31 13.89 4.43
N VAL A 17 5.11 14.44 4.62
CA VAL A 17 3.89 13.63 4.78
C VAL A 17 3.64 12.78 3.53
N GLN A 18 3.89 13.34 2.34
CA GLN A 18 3.75 12.57 1.11
C GLN A 18 4.74 11.40 1.05
N ALA A 19 5.99 11.60 1.44
CA ALA A 19 7.00 10.55 1.47
C ALA A 19 6.63 9.44 2.46
N LEU A 20 6.10 9.79 3.64
CA LEU A 20 5.61 8.82 4.62
C LEU A 20 4.43 8.01 4.09
N LEU A 21 3.46 8.66 3.44
CA LEU A 21 2.35 7.96 2.80
C LEU A 21 2.86 7.01 1.72
N CYS A 22 3.75 7.45 0.84
CA CYS A 22 4.35 6.59 -0.18
C CYS A 22 5.08 5.39 0.43
N GLU A 23 5.89 5.62 1.47
CA GLU A 23 6.62 4.56 2.17
C GLU A 23 5.66 3.55 2.81
N LEU A 24 4.65 3.99 3.57
CA LEU A 24 3.67 3.10 4.19
C LEU A 24 2.95 2.20 3.18
N LEU A 25 2.78 2.72 1.98
CA LEU A 25 1.97 2.17 0.91
C LEU A 25 2.78 1.29 -0.07
N ASP A 26 4.09 1.23 0.11
CA ASP A 26 5.02 0.40 -0.64
C ASP A 26 5.05 -1.04 -0.09
N GLU A 27 5.15 -2.03 -0.98
CA GLU A 27 5.12 -3.45 -0.61
C GLU A 27 6.41 -3.92 0.11
N SER A 28 7.51 -3.19 -0.04
CA SER A 28 8.78 -3.47 0.62
C SER A 28 8.85 -2.96 2.06
N THR A 29 7.85 -2.19 2.51
CA THR A 29 7.86 -1.60 3.84
C THR A 29 7.61 -2.64 4.92
N THR A 30 8.53 -2.68 5.89
CA THR A 30 8.45 -3.62 7.02
C THR A 30 7.26 -3.31 7.92
N TYR A 31 6.72 -4.34 8.59
CA TYR A 31 5.60 -4.18 9.52
C TYR A 31 5.86 -3.14 10.62
N ALA A 32 7.04 -3.19 11.25
CA ALA A 32 7.40 -2.26 12.32
C ALA A 32 7.43 -0.81 11.82
N ARG A 33 7.95 -0.58 10.60
CA ARG A 33 7.98 0.75 9.99
C ARG A 33 6.58 1.22 9.60
N ALA A 34 5.76 0.35 9.02
CA ALA A 34 4.38 0.66 8.68
C ALA A 34 3.57 1.07 9.92
N LEU A 35 3.74 0.37 11.05
CA LEU A 35 3.07 0.71 12.31
C LEU A 35 3.48 2.11 12.79
N ALA A 36 4.78 2.41 12.82
CA ALA A 36 5.28 3.72 13.23
C ALA A 36 4.75 4.86 12.35
N ILE A 37 4.64 4.65 11.03
CA ILE A 37 4.08 5.66 10.12
C ILE A 37 2.57 5.83 10.39
N ARG A 38 1.82 4.74 10.58
CA ARG A 38 0.39 4.83 10.90
C ARG A 38 0.13 5.58 12.20
N GLU A 39 0.93 5.33 13.24
CA GLU A 39 0.86 6.06 14.52
C GLU A 39 1.10 7.56 14.34
N HIS A 40 2.08 7.94 13.51
CA HIS A 40 2.33 9.35 13.20
C HIS A 40 1.17 10.00 12.42
N ILE A 41 0.67 9.34 11.37
CA ILE A 41 -0.42 9.84 10.55
C ILE A 41 -1.72 9.99 11.35
N ALA A 42 -1.99 9.08 12.29
CA ALA A 42 -3.16 9.12 13.16
C ALA A 42 -3.21 10.33 14.10
N GLN A 43 -2.13 11.10 14.24
CA GLN A 43 -2.11 12.36 15.00
C GLN A 43 -2.78 13.52 14.26
N CYS A 44 -3.14 13.33 12.99
CA CYS A 44 -3.81 14.35 12.18
C CYS A 44 -4.96 13.74 11.38
N ASP A 45 -6.18 14.23 11.63
CA ASP A 45 -7.42 13.74 11.00
C ASP A 45 -7.37 13.88 9.48
N PHE A 46 -6.79 14.97 8.96
CA PHE A 46 -6.67 15.19 7.52
C PHE A 46 -5.67 14.24 6.87
N CYS A 47 -4.54 13.96 7.52
CA CYS A 47 -3.57 12.99 7.02
C CYS A 47 -4.15 11.57 7.03
N GLN A 48 -4.92 11.24 8.07
CA GLN A 48 -5.64 9.98 8.20
C GLN A 48 -6.69 9.79 7.10
N GLN A 49 -7.54 10.78 6.84
CA GLN A 49 -8.52 10.75 5.74
C GLN A 49 -7.86 10.58 4.36
N ARG A 50 -6.69 11.22 4.16
CA ARG A 50 -5.90 11.04 2.94
C ARG A 50 -5.40 9.61 2.79
N LEU A 51 -4.83 9.04 3.85
CA LEU A 51 -4.39 7.64 3.85
C LEU A 51 -5.53 6.69 3.48
N GLU A 52 -6.71 6.86 4.09
CA GLU A 52 -7.89 6.06 3.79
C GLU A 52 -8.30 6.15 2.31
N SER A 53 -8.29 7.36 1.75
CA SER A 53 -8.59 7.59 0.33
C SER A 53 -7.60 6.86 -0.59
N GLU A 54 -6.31 6.94 -0.29
CA GLU A 54 -5.25 6.26 -1.04
C GLU A 54 -5.36 4.73 -0.96
N GLU A 55 -5.67 4.18 0.21
CA GLU A 55 -5.89 2.75 0.41
C GLU A 55 -7.11 2.24 -0.39
N ILE A 56 -8.20 3.01 -0.41
CA ILE A 56 -9.39 2.71 -1.23
C ILE A 56 -9.03 2.70 -2.71
N ILE A 57 -8.37 3.74 -3.20
CA ILE A 57 -7.97 3.85 -4.61
C ILE A 57 -7.07 2.67 -5.00
N ARG A 58 -6.08 2.33 -4.17
CA ARG A 58 -5.19 1.22 -4.48
C ARG A 58 -5.90 -0.13 -4.46
N SER A 59 -6.84 -0.33 -3.54
CA SER A 59 -7.70 -1.53 -3.52
C SER A 59 -8.49 -1.65 -4.81
N LEU A 60 -9.11 -0.56 -5.29
CA LEU A 60 -9.81 -0.52 -6.58
C LEU A 60 -8.89 -0.88 -7.75
N VAL A 61 -7.71 -0.27 -7.82
CA VAL A 61 -6.73 -0.55 -8.89
C VAL A 61 -6.29 -2.02 -8.87
N ARG A 62 -5.97 -2.57 -7.70
CA ARG A 62 -5.62 -3.99 -7.53
C ARG A 62 -6.75 -4.90 -8.00
N ASN A 63 -8.00 -4.59 -7.67
CA ASN A 63 -9.15 -5.38 -8.08
C ASN A 63 -9.35 -5.37 -9.61
N CYS A 64 -9.20 -4.21 -10.26
CA CYS A 64 -9.24 -4.11 -11.72
C CYS A 64 -8.13 -4.92 -12.38
N CYS A 65 -6.88 -4.79 -11.90
CA CYS A 65 -5.73 -5.46 -12.48
C CYS A 65 -5.72 -6.99 -12.22
N ASN A 66 -6.21 -7.44 -11.06
CA ASN A 66 -6.22 -8.86 -10.69
C ASN A 66 -7.43 -9.62 -11.25
N GLY A 67 -8.51 -8.91 -11.62
CA GLY A 67 -9.79 -9.51 -12.03
C GLY A 67 -9.93 -9.86 -13.51
N GLN A 68 -9.23 -9.18 -14.43
CA GLN A 68 -9.53 -9.27 -15.88
C GLN A 68 -8.44 -9.93 -16.74
N ALA A 69 -7.17 -9.91 -16.31
CA ALA A 69 -6.06 -10.48 -17.08
C ALA A 69 -5.42 -11.67 -16.36
N LYS A 70 -6.14 -12.80 -16.28
CA LYS A 70 -5.46 -14.06 -15.89
C LYS A 70 -4.38 -14.36 -16.93
N ALA A 71 -3.13 -14.46 -16.49
CA ALA A 71 -2.03 -14.89 -17.36
C ALA A 71 -2.43 -16.16 -18.15
N PRO A 72 -2.19 -16.22 -19.47
CA PRO A 72 -2.56 -17.36 -20.29
C PRO A 72 -2.03 -18.67 -19.68
N GLN A 73 -2.85 -19.74 -19.68
CA GLN A 73 -2.45 -21.01 -19.06
C GLN A 73 -1.13 -21.57 -19.62
N ALA A 74 -0.84 -21.32 -20.90
CA ALA A 74 0.43 -21.70 -21.52
C ALA A 74 1.63 -21.01 -20.86
N LEU A 75 1.52 -19.70 -20.59
CA LEU A 75 2.59 -18.94 -19.93
C LEU A 75 2.78 -19.41 -18.48
N ARG A 76 1.69 -19.62 -17.74
CA ARG A 76 1.76 -20.14 -16.36
C ARG A 76 2.43 -21.50 -16.28
N ARG A 77 2.09 -22.43 -17.19
CA ARG A 77 2.72 -23.75 -17.27
C ARG A 77 4.22 -23.65 -17.52
N ARG A 78 4.64 -22.82 -18.49
CA ARG A 78 6.06 -22.60 -18.80
C ARG A 78 6.83 -22.09 -17.59
N ILE A 79 6.34 -21.03 -16.95
CA ILE A 79 6.98 -20.42 -15.78
C ILE A 79 7.10 -21.44 -14.63
N SER A 80 6.04 -22.22 -14.36
CA SER A 80 6.06 -23.22 -13.28
C SER A 80 7.11 -24.31 -13.50
N VAL A 81 7.26 -24.77 -14.75
CA VAL A 81 8.29 -25.76 -15.12
C VAL A 81 9.70 -25.19 -14.95
N GLU A 82 9.94 -23.95 -15.39
CA GLU A 82 11.27 -23.34 -15.26
C GLU A 82 11.68 -23.11 -13.81
N ILE A 83 10.76 -22.63 -12.95
CA ILE A 83 11.05 -22.46 -11.51
C ILE A 83 11.42 -23.79 -10.87
N THR A 84 10.66 -24.86 -11.16
CA THR A 84 10.92 -26.22 -10.61
C THR A 84 12.28 -26.76 -11.06
N ARG A 85 12.68 -26.46 -12.30
CA ARG A 85 13.97 -26.88 -12.84
C ARG A 85 15.15 -26.18 -12.16
N ILE A 86 15.00 -24.91 -11.79
CA ILE A 86 16.05 -24.17 -11.09
C ILE A 86 16.22 -24.71 -9.66
N ASP A 87 15.13 -25.07 -8.98
CA ASP A 87 15.16 -25.59 -7.60
C ASP A 87 15.87 -26.96 -7.48
N THR A 88 15.72 -27.81 -8.50
CA THR A 88 16.29 -29.17 -8.54
C THR A 88 17.74 -29.23 -9.02
N ALA A 89 18.31 -28.11 -9.45
CA ALA A 89 19.67 -28.02 -9.99
C ALA A 89 20.72 -27.57 -8.95
N TRP A 90 20.35 -27.49 -7.67
CA TRP A 90 21.23 -27.15 -6.54
C TRP A 90 21.61 -28.37 -5.71
#